data_AF-A0A933YQH9-F1
#
_entry.id   AF-A0A933YQH9-F1
#
_cell.length_a   1.000
_cell.length_b   1.000
_cell.length_c   1.000
_cell.angle_alpha   90.00
_cell.angle_beta   90.00
_cell.angle_gamma   90.00
#
_symmetry.space_group_name_H-M   'P 1'
#
loop_
_entity.id
_entity.type
_entity.pdbx_description
1 polymer ?
#
loop_
_entity_poly.entity_id
_entity_poly.type
_entity_poly.pdbx_seq_one_letter_code
_entity_poly.pdbx_strand_id
1 'polypeptide(L)'
;MAQKSEPRRELWILGVKPGEGREDIVCSYLASGGYTSRLEQFDNIETGRPLGIVLDISPFSDDGWGQLLKIKGTAATRNIPVLPVFLSEKGKVGGVFPVAGFFTLPIDEQYLLDRLAVYGLTEDLETWDLQALVVSRSGEDQLSRALESLGFGVIKGYTGKEALALTSIHPQYLAFSSHMLPDMSGFEMLEKFRLFPYSRNIPIFVLLKAEMKSGEKLAMSREIAHLVSKKQLSCEEFLSYLRRRE
;
A
#
# COMPACT_ATOMS: atom_id res chain seq x y z
N MET A 1 19.11 25.72 29.10
CA MET A 1 18.22 24.55 29.01
C MET A 1 18.52 23.84 27.70
N ALA A 2 19.11 22.64 27.76
CA ALA A 2 19.37 21.84 26.56
C ALA A 2 18.03 21.37 25.98
N GLN A 3 17.74 21.81 24.76
CA GLN A 3 16.65 21.29 23.95
C GLN A 3 16.98 19.82 23.69
N LYS A 4 16.31 18.89 24.38
CA LYS A 4 16.37 17.46 24.02
C LYS A 4 15.83 17.38 22.60
N SER A 5 16.71 17.27 21.60
CA SER A 5 16.31 16.96 20.24
C SER A 5 15.54 15.64 20.30
N GLU A 6 14.26 15.64 19.93
CA GLU A 6 13.57 14.37 19.69
C GLU A 6 14.44 13.54 18.73
N PRO A 7 14.62 12.23 18.98
CA PRO A 7 15.34 11.38 18.04
C PRO A 7 14.66 11.51 16.68
N ARG A 8 15.42 11.92 15.66
CA ARG A 8 14.94 11.99 14.28
C ARG A 8 14.38 10.61 13.94
N ARG A 9 13.06 10.51 13.75
CA ARG A 9 12.42 9.26 13.35
C ARG A 9 12.97 8.87 11.98
N GLU A 10 13.43 7.63 11.87
CA GLU A 10 14.09 7.11 10.66
C GLU A 10 13.11 6.23 9.87
N LEU A 11 13.35 6.11 8.56
CA LEU A 11 12.67 5.11 7.73
C LEU A 11 13.32 3.75 7.93
N TRP A 12 12.52 2.72 8.15
CA TRP A 12 13.06 1.36 8.29
C TRP A 12 12.90 0.60 6.99
N ILE A 13 13.92 -0.15 6.62
CA ILE A 13 13.88 -1.07 5.49
C ILE A 13 13.67 -2.47 6.04
N LEU A 14 12.63 -3.15 5.57
CA LEU A 14 12.24 -4.50 6.00
C LEU A 14 12.08 -5.43 4.78
N GLY A 15 11.97 -6.73 5.06
CA GLY A 15 11.81 -7.75 4.02
C GLY A 15 13.09 -8.02 3.21
N VAL A 16 14.23 -7.51 3.65
CA VAL A 16 15.54 -7.78 3.04
C VAL A 16 16.37 -8.63 4.00
N LYS A 17 17.02 -9.68 3.48
CA LYS A 17 17.86 -10.55 4.29
C LYS A 17 19.17 -9.84 4.64
N PRO A 18 19.60 -9.82 5.92
CA PRO A 18 20.84 -9.20 6.31
C PRO A 18 22.06 -9.77 5.58
N GLY A 19 22.99 -8.89 5.20
CA GLY A 19 24.25 -9.28 4.56
C GLY A 19 24.18 -9.50 3.05
N GLU A 20 23.01 -9.38 2.42
CA GLU A 20 22.86 -9.45 0.95
C GLU A 20 23.16 -8.12 0.25
N GLY A 21 23.16 -6.98 0.97
CA GLY A 21 23.41 -5.64 0.42
C GLY A 21 22.32 -5.14 -0.55
N ARG A 22 21.16 -5.79 -0.56
CA ARG A 22 20.07 -5.44 -1.49
C ARG A 22 19.38 -4.12 -1.12
N GLU A 23 19.49 -3.73 0.13
CA GLU A 23 19.00 -2.46 0.69
C GLU A 23 19.84 -1.25 0.26
N ASP A 24 21.09 -1.44 -0.17
CA ASP A 24 22.07 -0.35 -0.36
C ASP A 24 21.56 0.74 -1.32
N ILE A 25 20.94 0.34 -2.43
CA ILE A 25 20.40 1.31 -3.39
C ILE A 25 19.22 2.09 -2.83
N VAL A 26 18.37 1.43 -2.02
CA VAL A 26 17.22 2.07 -1.36
C VAL A 26 17.72 3.06 -0.31
N CYS A 27 18.69 2.65 0.52
CA CYS A 27 19.37 3.53 1.47
C CYS A 27 19.97 4.76 0.78
N SER A 28 20.67 4.54 -0.35
CA SER A 28 21.27 5.62 -1.14
C SER A 28 20.22 6.58 -1.71
N TYR A 29 19.10 6.05 -2.24
CA TYR A 29 18.00 6.86 -2.73
C TYR A 29 17.36 7.69 -1.60
N LEU A 30 17.09 7.05 -0.45
CA LEU A 30 16.53 7.71 0.73
C LEU A 30 17.43 8.83 1.26
N ALA A 31 18.73 8.56 1.37
CA ALA A 31 19.73 9.54 1.78
C ALA A 31 19.78 10.75 0.82
N SER A 32 19.67 10.51 -0.49
CA SER A 32 19.60 11.57 -1.50
C SER A 32 18.34 12.44 -1.35
N GLY A 33 17.26 11.90 -0.79
CA GLY A 33 16.04 12.61 -0.43
C GLY A 33 16.08 13.28 0.95
N GLY A 34 17.19 13.18 1.69
CA GLY A 34 17.35 13.75 3.03
C GLY A 34 16.77 12.89 4.17
N TYR A 35 16.39 11.64 3.89
CA TYR A 35 15.90 10.72 4.91
C TYR A 35 17.06 9.94 5.54
N THR A 36 16.97 9.71 6.85
CA THR A 36 17.76 8.69 7.53
C THR A 36 17.05 7.35 7.42
N SER A 37 17.79 6.28 7.14
CA SER A 37 17.23 4.94 7.00
C SER A 37 18.19 3.85 7.44
N ARG A 38 17.64 2.71 7.86
CA ARG A 38 18.41 1.52 8.22
C ARG A 38 17.64 0.24 7.88
N LEU A 39 18.37 -0.83 7.59
CA LEU A 39 17.82 -2.18 7.59
C LEU A 39 17.41 -2.54 9.02
N GLU A 40 16.24 -3.16 9.18
CA GLU A 40 15.77 -3.59 10.49
C GLU A 40 15.07 -4.95 10.45
N GLN A 41 14.87 -5.54 11.63
CA GLN A 41 14.13 -6.79 11.81
C GLN A 41 12.68 -6.53 12.19
N PHE A 42 11.79 -7.41 11.73
CA PHE A 42 10.36 -7.31 11.98
C PHE A 42 10.01 -7.24 13.48
N ASP A 43 10.70 -8.01 14.31
CA ASP A 43 10.40 -8.13 15.74
C ASP A 43 10.60 -6.82 16.53
N ASN A 44 11.30 -5.84 15.96
CA ASN A 44 11.57 -4.56 16.62
C ASN A 44 10.51 -3.48 16.33
N ILE A 45 9.54 -3.75 15.43
CA ILE A 45 8.57 -2.73 14.97
C ILE A 45 7.72 -2.17 16.11
N GLU A 46 7.25 -3.04 17.01
CA GLU A 46 6.34 -2.64 18.09
C GLU A 46 7.01 -1.66 19.07
N THR A 47 8.32 -1.75 19.23
CA THR A 47 9.07 -0.96 20.22
C THR A 47 9.77 0.26 19.64
N GLY A 48 10.14 0.25 18.34
CA GLY A 48 11.05 1.28 17.80
C GLY A 48 10.45 2.44 17.00
N ARG A 49 9.11 2.53 16.89
CA ARG A 49 8.36 3.70 16.35
C ARG A 49 8.99 4.35 15.09
N PRO A 50 9.10 3.62 13.96
CA PRO A 50 9.65 4.17 12.72
C PRO A 50 8.83 5.35 12.18
N LEU A 51 9.47 6.21 11.38
CA LEU A 51 8.78 7.22 10.59
C LEU A 51 7.84 6.58 9.55
N GLY A 52 8.28 5.46 9.00
CA GLY A 52 7.62 4.67 7.98
C GLY A 52 8.50 3.49 7.60
N ILE A 53 7.94 2.54 6.88
CA ILE A 53 8.60 1.29 6.49
C ILE A 53 8.66 1.23 4.97
N VAL A 54 9.85 1.02 4.43
CA VAL A 54 10.05 0.58 3.04
C VAL A 54 10.19 -0.94 3.07
N LEU A 55 9.27 -1.66 2.42
CA LEU A 55 9.14 -3.10 2.58
C LEU A 55 9.35 -3.81 1.24
N ASP A 56 10.41 -4.62 1.13
CA ASP A 56 10.57 -5.48 -0.06
C ASP A 56 9.52 -6.60 -0.05
N ILE A 57 8.73 -6.69 -1.12
CA ILE A 57 7.71 -7.74 -1.33
C ILE A 57 8.03 -8.63 -2.55
N SER A 58 9.26 -8.53 -3.06
CA SER A 58 9.75 -9.34 -4.17
C SER A 58 9.84 -10.84 -3.82
N PRO A 59 9.98 -11.73 -4.82
CA PRO A 59 10.26 -13.14 -4.59
C PRO A 59 11.57 -13.42 -3.83
N PHE A 60 12.47 -12.44 -3.76
CA PHE A 60 13.74 -12.55 -3.05
C PHE A 60 13.66 -11.99 -1.62
N SER A 61 12.51 -11.45 -1.23
CA SER A 61 12.30 -10.89 0.11
C SER A 61 12.34 -11.96 1.20
N ASP A 62 12.54 -11.50 2.43
CA ASP A 62 12.39 -12.29 3.65
C ASP A 62 10.93 -12.27 4.14
N ASP A 63 10.04 -12.99 3.46
CA ASP A 63 8.58 -13.02 3.72
C ASP A 63 7.93 -11.62 3.78
N GLY A 64 8.28 -10.74 2.83
CA GLY A 64 7.77 -9.35 2.80
C GLY A 64 6.25 -9.25 2.89
N TRP A 65 5.51 -10.13 2.20
CA TRP A 65 4.06 -10.19 2.30
C TRP A 65 3.57 -10.61 3.68
N GLY A 66 4.20 -11.59 4.32
CA GLY A 66 3.88 -11.97 5.69
C GLY A 66 4.12 -10.84 6.68
N GLN A 67 5.22 -10.11 6.51
CA GLN A 67 5.51 -8.93 7.32
C GLN A 67 4.44 -7.84 7.11
N LEU A 68 4.04 -7.56 5.85
CA LEU A 68 2.98 -6.60 5.55
C LEU A 68 1.66 -6.97 6.23
N LEU A 69 1.26 -8.25 6.13
CA LEU A 69 0.04 -8.78 6.75
C LEU A 69 0.06 -8.60 8.26
N LYS A 70 1.16 -8.96 8.92
CA LYS A 70 1.28 -8.82 10.37
C LYS A 70 1.29 -7.36 10.82
N ILE A 71 1.99 -6.47 10.11
CA ILE A 71 1.96 -5.01 10.40
C ILE A 71 0.53 -4.51 10.32
N LYS A 72 -0.18 -4.82 9.23
CA LYS A 72 -1.52 -4.25 8.98
C LYS A 72 -2.62 -4.91 9.80
N GLY A 73 -2.42 -6.14 10.25
CA GLY A 73 -3.34 -6.85 11.14
C GLY A 73 -3.19 -6.49 12.63
N THR A 74 -2.12 -5.80 13.04
CA THR A 74 -1.83 -5.55 14.45
C THR A 74 -2.13 -4.10 14.83
N ALA A 75 -2.99 -3.87 15.83
CA ALA A 75 -3.44 -2.53 16.23
C ALA A 75 -2.28 -1.57 16.57
N ALA A 76 -1.21 -2.07 17.21
CA ALA A 76 -0.05 -1.27 17.58
C ALA A 76 0.78 -0.78 16.38
N THR A 77 0.72 -1.47 15.23
CA THR A 77 1.61 -1.22 14.08
C THR A 77 0.88 -0.89 12.77
N ARG A 78 -0.44 -1.15 12.67
CA ARG A 78 -1.24 -0.95 11.45
C ARG A 78 -1.21 0.47 10.89
N ASN A 79 -1.06 1.45 11.78
CA ASN A 79 -1.00 2.87 11.43
C ASN A 79 0.35 3.32 10.86
N ILE A 80 1.40 2.50 10.96
CA ILE A 80 2.72 2.83 10.39
C ILE A 80 2.60 2.89 8.86
N PRO A 81 3.02 3.99 8.20
CA PRO A 81 3.06 4.05 6.74
C PRO A 81 4.00 2.97 6.19
N VAL A 82 3.51 2.18 5.24
CA VAL A 82 4.32 1.15 4.58
C VAL A 82 4.33 1.45 3.09
N LEU A 83 5.52 1.55 2.51
CA LEU A 83 5.76 1.66 1.07
C LEU A 83 6.30 0.33 0.57
N PRO A 84 5.48 -0.52 -0.06
CA PRO A 84 5.98 -1.75 -0.62
C PRO A 84 6.79 -1.48 -1.89
N VAL A 85 7.95 -2.09 -1.96
CA VAL A 85 8.89 -1.99 -3.07
C VAL A 85 9.20 -3.36 -3.62
N PHE A 86 9.54 -3.40 -4.90
CA PHE A 86 10.14 -4.57 -5.50
C PHE A 86 11.64 -4.36 -5.66
N LEU A 87 12.44 -5.18 -4.98
CA LEU A 87 13.88 -5.24 -5.19
C LEU A 87 14.24 -6.48 -6.00
N SER A 88 14.99 -6.28 -7.09
CA SER A 88 15.59 -7.41 -7.81
C SER A 88 16.54 -8.21 -6.92
N GLU A 89 16.98 -9.38 -7.38
CA GLU A 89 18.02 -10.19 -6.72
C GLU A 89 19.30 -9.37 -6.44
N LYS A 90 19.64 -8.42 -7.33
CA LYS A 90 20.79 -7.53 -7.18
C LYS A 90 20.48 -6.20 -6.48
N GLY A 91 19.35 -6.10 -5.78
CA GLY A 91 18.95 -4.91 -5.03
C GLY A 91 18.35 -3.78 -5.84
N LYS A 92 18.42 -3.78 -7.19
CA LYS A 92 17.81 -2.72 -8.01
C LYS A 92 16.31 -2.53 -7.72
N VAL A 93 15.87 -1.28 -7.60
CA VAL A 93 14.46 -0.92 -7.38
C VAL A 93 13.69 -1.04 -8.70
N GLY A 94 12.84 -2.06 -8.82
CA GLY A 94 12.08 -2.32 -10.04
C GLY A 94 10.77 -1.53 -10.12
N GLY A 95 10.05 -1.43 -8.99
CA GLY A 95 8.76 -0.77 -8.92
C GLY A 95 8.32 -0.53 -7.47
N VAL A 96 7.32 0.32 -7.32
CA VAL A 96 6.66 0.63 -6.04
C VAL A 96 5.18 0.27 -6.17
N PHE A 97 4.53 -0.12 -5.07
CA PHE A 97 3.07 -0.22 -5.03
C PHE A 97 2.45 1.00 -4.35
N PRO A 98 2.22 2.11 -5.07
CA PRO A 98 1.74 3.33 -4.45
C PRO A 98 0.24 3.23 -4.22
N VAL A 99 -0.13 2.86 -2.99
CA VAL A 99 -1.52 2.78 -2.56
C VAL A 99 -1.75 3.72 -1.38
N ALA A 100 -2.97 4.21 -1.24
CA ALA A 100 -3.38 5.09 -0.15
C ALA A 100 -3.31 4.38 1.22
N GLY A 101 -3.40 3.05 1.23
CA GLY A 101 -3.22 2.26 2.43
C GLY A 101 -3.59 0.80 2.22
N PHE A 102 -3.47 0.06 3.31
CA PHE A 102 -3.77 -1.36 3.38
C PHE A 102 -4.74 -1.61 4.52
N PHE A 103 -5.71 -2.48 4.27
CA PHE A 103 -6.63 -3.01 5.26
C PHE A 103 -6.53 -4.53 5.26
N THR A 104 -6.47 -5.13 6.44
CA THR A 104 -6.66 -6.58 6.59
C THR A 104 -8.14 -6.88 6.77
N LEU A 105 -8.61 -7.96 6.16
CA LEU A 105 -9.95 -8.51 6.36
C LEU A 105 -9.93 -9.54 7.51
N PRO A 106 -10.93 -9.56 8.41
CA PRO A 106 -12.09 -8.65 8.47
C PRO A 106 -11.66 -7.22 8.85
N ILE A 107 -12.37 -6.23 8.30
CA ILE A 107 -12.01 -4.82 8.50
C ILE A 107 -12.43 -4.36 9.89
N ASP A 108 -11.51 -3.65 10.54
CA ASP A 108 -11.78 -2.90 11.76
C ASP A 108 -12.40 -1.55 11.37
N GLU A 109 -13.65 -1.32 11.79
CA GLU A 109 -14.42 -0.12 11.43
C GLU A 109 -13.80 1.16 11.98
N GLN A 110 -13.22 1.13 13.19
CA GLN A 110 -12.58 2.30 13.77
C GLN A 110 -11.31 2.66 12.99
N TYR A 111 -10.52 1.66 12.60
CA TYR A 111 -9.36 1.86 11.74
C TYR A 111 -9.75 2.40 10.36
N LEU A 112 -10.83 1.89 9.77
CA LEU A 112 -11.38 2.42 8.52
C LEU A 112 -11.70 3.91 8.66
N LEU A 113 -12.47 4.27 9.68
CA LEU A 113 -12.82 5.65 10.04
C LEU A 113 -11.58 6.54 10.19
N ASP A 114 -10.65 6.16 11.07
CA ASP A 114 -9.45 6.94 11.36
C ASP A 114 -8.61 7.18 10.09
N ARG A 115 -8.51 6.16 9.23
CA ARG A 115 -7.76 6.26 7.97
C ARG A 115 -8.46 7.14 6.96
N LEU A 116 -9.78 7.05 6.81
CA LEU A 116 -10.53 7.93 5.91
C LEU A 116 -10.49 9.39 6.37
N ALA A 117 -10.50 9.63 7.70
CA ALA A 117 -10.35 10.96 8.27
C ALA A 117 -9.00 11.62 7.93
N VAL A 118 -7.90 10.86 7.92
CA VAL A 118 -6.57 11.35 7.50
C VAL A 118 -6.58 11.85 6.04
N TYR A 119 -7.49 11.35 5.20
CA TYR A 119 -7.66 11.80 3.83
C TYR A 119 -8.64 12.99 3.68
N GLY A 120 -9.17 13.52 4.79
CA GLY A 120 -10.17 14.59 4.78
C GLY A 120 -11.53 14.16 4.23
N LEU A 121 -11.79 12.85 4.18
CA LEU A 121 -12.98 12.28 3.51
C LEU A 121 -14.18 12.14 4.46
N THR A 122 -14.06 12.56 5.71
CA THR A 122 -15.10 12.37 6.74
C THR A 122 -15.52 13.66 7.45
N GLU A 123 -14.92 14.81 7.12
CA GLU A 123 -15.14 16.06 7.87
C GLU A 123 -16.32 16.89 7.32
N ASP A 124 -16.73 16.70 6.06
CA ASP A 124 -17.85 17.42 5.42
C ASP A 124 -18.81 16.46 4.66
N LEU A 125 -19.38 15.48 5.36
CA LEU A 125 -20.29 14.48 4.77
C LEU A 125 -21.66 15.05 4.32
N GLU A 126 -21.95 16.31 4.64
CA GLU A 126 -23.22 16.96 4.26
C GLU A 126 -23.23 17.51 2.81
N THR A 127 -22.11 17.49 2.09
CA THR A 127 -22.00 18.17 0.77
C THR A 127 -21.52 17.31 -0.41
N TRP A 128 -21.15 16.04 -0.23
CA TRP A 128 -20.56 15.26 -1.32
C TRP A 128 -21.24 13.89 -1.52
N ASP A 129 -21.76 13.65 -2.73
CA ASP A 129 -22.15 12.33 -3.25
C ASP A 129 -20.91 11.44 -3.48
N LEU A 130 -20.09 11.25 -2.44
CA LEU A 130 -18.86 10.46 -2.53
C LEU A 130 -19.20 8.98 -2.73
N GLN A 131 -18.68 8.42 -3.80
CA GLN A 131 -18.85 7.01 -4.08
C GLN A 131 -17.61 6.23 -3.67
N ALA A 132 -17.80 5.00 -3.21
CA ALA A 132 -16.73 4.07 -2.90
C ALA A 132 -16.80 2.88 -3.86
N LEU A 133 -15.74 2.66 -4.62
CA LEU A 133 -15.63 1.50 -5.50
C LEU A 133 -14.99 0.33 -4.74
N VAL A 134 -15.72 -0.75 -4.52
CA VAL A 134 -15.20 -1.99 -3.93
C VAL A 134 -14.95 -3.01 -5.04
N VAL A 135 -13.68 -3.31 -5.30
CA VAL A 135 -13.23 -4.23 -6.34
C VAL A 135 -12.76 -5.54 -5.70
N SER A 136 -13.61 -6.56 -5.72
CA SER A 136 -13.28 -7.87 -5.18
C SER A 136 -14.17 -8.97 -5.76
N ARG A 137 -13.71 -10.22 -5.69
CA ARG A 137 -14.50 -11.37 -6.16
C ARG A 137 -15.81 -11.57 -5.38
N SER A 138 -15.79 -11.24 -4.09
CA SER A 138 -16.87 -11.47 -3.13
C SER A 138 -17.74 -10.23 -2.87
N GLY A 139 -17.40 -9.07 -3.46
CA GLY A 139 -18.05 -7.79 -3.20
C GLY A 139 -17.73 -7.16 -1.83
N GLU A 140 -17.06 -7.89 -0.92
CA GLU A 140 -16.77 -7.49 0.47
C GLU A 140 -17.95 -6.79 1.18
N ASP A 141 -19.04 -7.53 1.39
CA ASP A 141 -20.29 -6.96 1.93
C ASP A 141 -20.13 -6.26 3.29
N GLN A 142 -19.23 -6.75 4.15
CA GLN A 142 -18.96 -6.10 5.45
C GLN A 142 -18.32 -4.72 5.26
N LEU A 143 -17.34 -4.62 4.36
CA LEU A 143 -16.75 -3.32 3.98
C LEU A 143 -17.80 -2.41 3.36
N SER A 144 -18.63 -2.94 2.46
CA SER A 144 -19.67 -2.16 1.80
C SER A 144 -20.62 -1.55 2.83
N ARG A 145 -21.13 -2.34 3.79
CA ARG A 145 -21.98 -1.84 4.87
C ARG A 145 -21.27 -0.82 5.76
N ALA A 146 -20.00 -1.04 6.07
CA ALA A 146 -19.20 -0.11 6.86
C ALA A 146 -18.91 1.20 6.12
N LEU A 147 -18.93 1.23 4.79
CA LEU A 147 -18.81 2.46 4.01
C LEU A 147 -20.17 3.17 3.88
N GLU A 148 -21.24 2.41 3.67
CA GLU A 148 -22.61 2.93 3.63
C GLU A 148 -23.00 3.59 4.97
N SER A 149 -22.59 3.01 6.11
CA SER A 149 -22.83 3.62 7.44
C SER A 149 -22.07 4.94 7.64
N LEU A 150 -21.03 5.18 6.84
CA LEU A 150 -20.26 6.42 6.81
C LEU A 150 -20.79 7.41 5.75
N GLY A 151 -21.88 7.07 5.06
CA GLY A 151 -22.52 7.93 4.06
C GLY A 151 -22.01 7.76 2.62
N PHE A 152 -21.12 6.80 2.35
CA PHE A 152 -20.65 6.56 0.97
C PHE A 152 -21.68 5.78 0.14
N GLY A 153 -21.83 6.19 -1.12
CA GLY A 153 -22.51 5.36 -2.13
C GLY A 153 -21.58 4.24 -2.61
N VAL A 154 -21.89 2.97 -2.32
CA VAL A 154 -20.99 1.86 -2.68
C VAL A 154 -21.31 1.29 -4.06
N ILE A 155 -20.30 1.23 -4.91
CA ILE A 155 -20.34 0.51 -6.19
C ILE A 155 -19.42 -0.69 -6.12
N LYS A 156 -19.91 -1.86 -6.55
CA LYS A 156 -19.13 -3.11 -6.56
C LYS A 156 -18.65 -3.42 -7.97
N GLY A 157 -17.36 -3.71 -8.10
CA GLY A 157 -16.77 -4.33 -9.28
C GLY A 157 -16.20 -5.71 -8.91
N TYR A 158 -16.43 -6.71 -9.75
CA TYR A 158 -16.01 -8.09 -9.49
C TYR A 158 -14.73 -8.48 -10.23
N THR A 159 -14.28 -7.63 -11.16
CA THR A 159 -13.05 -7.79 -11.94
C THR A 159 -12.33 -6.45 -12.11
N GLY A 160 -11.03 -6.48 -12.44
CA GLY A 160 -10.26 -5.28 -12.74
C GLY A 160 -10.74 -4.57 -14.01
N LYS A 161 -11.17 -5.32 -15.03
CA LYS A 161 -11.79 -4.77 -16.25
C LYS A 161 -13.11 -4.05 -15.95
N GLU A 162 -13.95 -4.64 -15.11
CA GLU A 162 -15.21 -4.02 -14.68
C GLU A 162 -14.94 -2.74 -13.88
N ALA A 163 -13.98 -2.76 -12.97
CA ALA A 163 -13.57 -1.56 -12.23
C ALA A 163 -13.10 -0.42 -13.15
N LEU A 164 -12.33 -0.74 -14.20
CA LEU A 164 -11.94 0.24 -15.23
C LEU A 164 -13.13 0.81 -16.00
N ALA A 165 -14.13 -0.03 -16.30
CA ALA A 165 -15.35 0.43 -16.96
C ALA A 165 -16.18 1.34 -16.04
N LEU A 166 -16.39 0.94 -14.79
CA LEU A 166 -17.16 1.69 -13.78
C LEU A 166 -16.56 3.08 -13.51
N THR A 167 -15.23 3.15 -13.42
CA THR A 167 -14.53 4.43 -13.21
C THR A 167 -14.61 5.39 -14.41
N SER A 168 -15.04 4.93 -15.59
CA SER A 168 -15.25 5.82 -16.74
C SER A 168 -16.64 6.47 -16.76
N ILE A 169 -17.60 5.90 -16.02
CA ILE A 169 -19.02 6.31 -16.02
C ILE A 169 -19.29 7.35 -14.92
N HIS A 170 -18.53 7.28 -13.83
CA HIS A 170 -18.76 8.08 -12.63
C HIS A 170 -17.42 8.69 -12.18
N PRO A 171 -17.33 10.02 -11.99
CA PRO A 171 -16.23 10.62 -11.25
C PRO A 171 -16.53 10.57 -9.75
N GLN A 172 -15.49 10.62 -8.90
CA GLN A 172 -15.54 10.79 -7.44
C GLN A 172 -15.49 9.49 -6.62
N TYR A 173 -14.31 8.88 -6.62
CA TYR A 173 -14.07 7.65 -5.89
C TYR A 173 -12.86 7.71 -4.98
N LEU A 174 -13.04 7.09 -3.82
CA LEU A 174 -12.01 6.21 -3.26
C LEU A 174 -12.29 4.78 -3.73
N ALA A 175 -11.25 3.98 -3.91
CA ALA A 175 -11.38 2.58 -4.29
C ALA A 175 -10.77 1.66 -3.24
N PHE A 176 -11.44 0.56 -2.94
CA PHE A 176 -10.90 -0.57 -2.21
C PHE A 176 -10.74 -1.72 -3.18
N SER A 177 -9.58 -2.35 -3.23
CA SER A 177 -9.32 -3.44 -4.16
C SER A 177 -8.65 -4.61 -3.48
N SER A 178 -9.18 -5.81 -3.70
CA SER A 178 -8.42 -7.02 -3.42
C SER A 178 -7.18 -7.07 -4.29
N HIS A 179 -6.04 -7.48 -3.72
CA HIS A 179 -4.83 -7.65 -4.51
C HIS A 179 -4.98 -8.72 -5.61
N MET A 180 -5.74 -9.79 -5.35
CA MET A 180 -6.01 -10.86 -6.31
C MET A 180 -7.41 -10.71 -6.90
N LEU A 181 -7.51 -10.26 -8.15
CA LEU A 181 -8.77 -10.22 -8.89
C LEU A 181 -8.85 -11.41 -9.87
N PRO A 182 -10.05 -11.77 -10.36
CA PRO A 182 -10.21 -12.91 -11.28
C PRO A 182 -9.45 -12.78 -12.60
N ASP A 183 -9.20 -11.56 -13.07
CA ASP A 183 -8.66 -11.26 -14.41
C ASP A 183 -7.31 -10.53 -14.42
N MET A 184 -6.87 -9.95 -13.28
CA MET A 184 -5.58 -9.28 -13.11
C MET A 184 -5.23 -9.09 -11.63
N SER A 185 -4.00 -8.72 -11.29
CA SER A 185 -3.68 -8.22 -9.94
C SER A 185 -4.11 -6.78 -9.74
N GLY A 186 -4.26 -6.38 -8.47
CA GLY A 186 -4.47 -5.00 -8.06
C GLY A 186 -3.34 -4.06 -8.47
N PHE A 187 -2.11 -4.56 -8.66
CA PHE A 187 -1.00 -3.77 -9.25
C PHE A 187 -1.26 -3.45 -10.70
N GLU A 188 -1.62 -4.44 -11.51
CA GLU A 188 -1.92 -4.23 -12.91
C GLU A 188 -3.14 -3.31 -13.08
N MET A 189 -4.15 -3.47 -12.23
CA MET A 189 -5.31 -2.57 -12.19
C MET A 189 -4.88 -1.12 -11.88
N LEU A 190 -4.04 -0.91 -10.85
CA LEU A 190 -3.53 0.41 -10.48
C LEU A 190 -2.72 1.05 -11.63
N GLU A 191 -1.84 0.28 -12.28
CA GLU A 191 -1.10 0.77 -13.45
C GLU A 191 -2.05 1.22 -14.56
N LYS A 192 -3.12 0.45 -14.83
CA LYS A 192 -4.15 0.84 -15.82
C LYS A 192 -4.94 2.07 -15.38
N PHE A 193 -5.29 2.22 -14.10
CA PHE A 193 -5.97 3.42 -13.60
C PHE A 193 -5.12 4.68 -13.87
N ARG A 194 -3.80 4.58 -13.71
CA ARG A 194 -2.90 5.72 -13.95
C ARG A 194 -2.79 6.15 -15.41
N LEU A 195 -3.18 5.30 -16.37
CA LEU A 195 -3.17 5.63 -17.79
C LEU A 195 -4.31 6.58 -18.20
N PHE A 196 -5.35 6.72 -17.37
CA PHE A 196 -6.55 7.47 -17.73
C PHE A 196 -6.77 8.69 -16.83
N PRO A 197 -7.06 9.89 -17.38
CA PRO A 197 -7.27 11.11 -16.58
C PRO A 197 -8.35 11.01 -15.50
N TYR A 198 -9.40 10.22 -15.73
CA TYR A 198 -10.55 10.07 -14.83
C TYR A 198 -10.28 9.15 -13.64
N SER A 199 -9.31 8.23 -13.73
CA SER A 199 -9.00 7.27 -12.67
C SER A 199 -7.60 7.41 -12.08
N ARG A 200 -6.69 8.16 -12.72
CA ARG A 200 -5.29 8.30 -12.28
C ARG A 200 -5.07 8.91 -10.89
N ASN A 201 -6.07 9.61 -10.37
CA ASN A 201 -6.01 10.30 -9.08
C ASN A 201 -6.89 9.67 -8.00
N ILE A 202 -7.59 8.56 -8.31
CA ILE A 202 -8.42 7.85 -7.33
C ILE A 202 -7.50 7.27 -6.24
N PRO A 203 -7.71 7.60 -4.95
CA PRO A 203 -7.02 6.92 -3.86
C PRO A 203 -7.44 5.45 -3.82
N ILE A 204 -6.48 4.54 -3.97
CA ILE A 204 -6.73 3.09 -3.90
C ILE A 204 -6.20 2.53 -2.58
N PHE A 205 -7.09 1.91 -1.81
CA PHE A 205 -6.78 1.10 -0.64
C PHE A 205 -6.77 -0.38 -1.03
N VAL A 206 -5.78 -1.13 -0.56
CA VAL A 206 -5.68 -2.56 -0.84
C VAL A 206 -6.20 -3.38 0.32
N LEU A 207 -7.06 -4.35 -0.02
CA LEU A 207 -7.59 -5.33 0.90
C LEU A 207 -6.69 -6.56 0.90
N LEU A 208 -6.22 -6.93 2.09
CA LEU A 208 -5.39 -8.08 2.35
C LEU A 208 -6.18 -9.09 3.19
N LYS A 209 -6.05 -10.38 2.88
CA LYS A 209 -6.62 -11.43 3.74
C LYS A 209 -5.69 -11.67 4.92
N ALA A 210 -6.19 -11.65 6.16
CA ALA A 210 -5.37 -11.85 7.35
C ALA A 210 -4.55 -13.15 7.30
N GLU A 211 -5.11 -14.18 6.68
CA GLU A 211 -4.46 -15.46 6.48
C GLU A 211 -4.22 -15.69 4.99
N MET A 212 -2.94 -15.88 4.64
CA MET A 212 -2.52 -16.29 3.31
C MET A 212 -1.50 -17.41 3.44
N LYS A 213 -1.73 -18.50 2.71
CA LYS A 213 -0.80 -19.62 2.64
C LYS A 213 0.49 -19.16 1.97
N SER A 214 1.62 -19.79 2.32
CA SER A 214 2.92 -19.46 1.72
C SER A 214 2.92 -19.54 0.18
N GLY A 215 2.14 -20.46 -0.39
CA GLY A 215 1.96 -20.57 -1.84
C GLY A 215 1.23 -19.37 -2.46
N GLU A 216 0.26 -18.79 -1.77
CA GLU A 216 -0.48 -17.59 -2.24
C GLU A 216 0.44 -16.37 -2.23
N LYS A 217 1.18 -16.16 -1.13
CA LYS A 217 2.18 -15.07 -1.04
C LYS A 217 3.24 -15.17 -2.14
N LEU A 218 3.75 -16.38 -2.39
CA LEU A 218 4.74 -16.61 -3.44
C LEU A 218 4.17 -16.34 -4.83
N ALA A 219 2.92 -16.74 -5.09
CA ALA A 219 2.25 -16.45 -6.36
C ALA A 219 2.13 -14.92 -6.58
N MET A 220 1.73 -14.16 -5.56
CA MET A 220 1.66 -12.69 -5.63
C MET A 220 3.03 -12.06 -5.91
N SER A 221 4.07 -12.48 -5.20
CA SER A 221 5.43 -11.99 -5.45
C SER A 221 5.88 -12.25 -6.88
N ARG A 222 5.56 -13.41 -7.46
CA ARG A 222 5.90 -13.74 -8.85
C ARG A 222 5.12 -12.90 -9.86
N GLU A 223 3.84 -12.66 -9.60
CA GLU A 223 3.01 -11.83 -10.46
C GLU A 223 3.55 -10.39 -10.53
N ILE A 224 3.88 -9.81 -9.37
CA ILE A 224 4.54 -8.49 -9.32
C ILE A 224 5.86 -8.52 -10.07
N ALA A 225 6.68 -9.57 -9.86
CA ALA A 225 7.93 -9.70 -10.57
C ALA A 225 7.73 -9.66 -12.09
N HIS A 226 6.69 -10.31 -12.63
CA HIS A 226 6.37 -10.21 -14.04
C HIS A 226 6.02 -8.79 -14.50
N LEU A 227 5.31 -8.02 -13.66
CA LEU A 227 4.91 -6.65 -13.96
C LEU A 227 6.07 -5.64 -13.92
N VAL A 228 7.01 -5.79 -12.98
CA VAL A 228 8.03 -4.76 -12.71
C VAL A 228 9.48 -5.20 -12.94
N SER A 229 9.74 -6.47 -13.27
CA SER A 229 11.11 -6.99 -13.50
C SER A 229 11.90 -6.27 -14.59
N LYS A 230 11.21 -5.67 -15.56
CA LYS A 230 11.81 -4.93 -16.67
C LYS A 230 11.89 -3.42 -16.43
N LYS A 231 11.25 -2.94 -15.36
CA LYS A 231 11.31 -1.54 -14.95
C LYS A 231 12.49 -1.37 -13.99
N GLN A 232 13.16 -0.24 -14.06
CA GLN A 232 14.14 0.19 -13.06
C GLN A 232 13.84 1.64 -12.73
N LEU A 233 13.46 1.92 -11.49
CA LEU A 233 13.14 3.27 -11.06
C LEU A 233 14.43 4.06 -10.81
N SER A 234 14.45 5.29 -11.33
CA SER A 234 15.42 6.30 -10.96
C SER A 234 15.23 6.73 -9.49
N CYS A 235 16.26 7.36 -8.93
CA CYS A 235 16.20 7.94 -7.60
C CYS A 235 15.07 8.97 -7.47
N GLU A 236 14.90 9.82 -8.49
CA GLU A 236 13.86 10.84 -8.52
C GLU A 236 12.45 10.24 -8.53
N GLU A 237 12.20 9.25 -9.40
CA GLU A 237 10.91 8.56 -9.46
C GLU A 237 10.61 7.85 -8.14
N PHE A 238 11.59 7.17 -7.53
CA PHE A 238 11.43 6.53 -6.23
C PHE A 238 11.06 7.54 -5.14
N LEU A 239 11.80 8.65 -5.04
CA LEU A 239 11.55 9.70 -4.04
C LEU A 239 10.20 10.40 -4.24
N SER A 240 9.69 10.45 -5.46
CA SER A 240 8.35 10.99 -5.74
C SER A 240 7.22 10.23 -5.03
N TYR A 241 7.45 8.96 -4.67
CA TYR A 241 6.48 8.14 -3.93
C TYR A 241 6.47 8.40 -2.42
N LEU A 242 7.51 9.04 -1.87
CA LEU A 242 7.62 9.36 -0.44
C LEU A 242 7.11 10.77 -0.12
N ARG A 243 7.17 11.68 -1.10
CA ARG A 243 6.67 13.04 -0.94
C ARG A 243 5.14 12.97 -0.89
N ARG A 244 4.54 13.53 0.18
CA ARG A 244 3.09 13.72 0.24
C ARG A 244 2.66 14.45 -1.03
N ARG A 245 1.66 13.90 -1.73
CA ARG A 245 0.90 14.70 -2.68
C ARG A 245 0.09 15.67 -1.83
N GLU A 246 0.52 16.93 -1.82
CA GLU A 246 -0.33 18.06 -1.41
C GLU A 246 -1.57 18.13 -2.29
#